data_AF-A0A2W4PLP0-F1
#
_entry.id   AF-A0A2W4PLP0-F1
#
_cell.length_a   1.000
_cell.length_b   1.000
_cell.length_c   1.000
_cell.angle_alpha   90.00
_cell.angle_beta   90.00
_cell.angle_gamma   90.00
#
_symmetry.space_group_name_H-M   'P 1'
#
loop_
_entity.id
_entity.type
_entity.pdbx_description
1 polymer ?
#
loop_
_entity_poly.entity_id
_entity_poly.type
_entity_poly.pdbx_seq_one_letter_code
_entity_poly.pdbx_strand_id
1 'polypeptide(L)'
;IEAGPAGVHPYHCHTMPIDEHIARGLYGMFIVDPPGGRPPAHEVVLILSGWDPDRRRHNELYSWNGIAGFYDKFPIKIPAGEPVRAYVLNATEYDPVTSFHLHAQTFEVYPAGIGDEPAYETDIVTFGQMDRAILEFTLPERGRYMFHPHQHSIAMRGAMGWFSAI
;
A
#
# COMPACT_ATOMS: atom_id res chain seq x y z
N ILE A 1 -26.40 -7.46 -3.97
CA ILE A 1 -24.93 -7.45 -3.97
C ILE A 1 -24.53 -7.65 -2.53
N GLU A 2 -23.77 -8.70 -2.24
CA GLU A 2 -23.24 -8.98 -0.91
C GLU A 2 -21.74 -8.69 -0.91
N ALA A 3 -21.21 -8.13 0.18
CA ALA A 3 -19.79 -7.87 0.31
C ALA A 3 -19.05 -9.15 0.68
N GLY A 4 -18.22 -9.66 -0.24
CA GLY A 4 -17.44 -10.87 -0.01
C GLY A 4 -16.56 -11.23 -1.21
N PRO A 5 -15.57 -12.12 -1.03
CA PRO A 5 -15.14 -12.72 0.25
C PRO A 5 -14.44 -11.69 1.16
N ALA A 6 -14.19 -12.05 2.42
CA ALA A 6 -13.37 -11.24 3.32
C ALA A 6 -11.97 -11.02 2.73
N GLY A 7 -11.44 -9.81 2.88
CA GLY A 7 -10.16 -9.40 2.31
C GLY A 7 -10.18 -7.98 1.79
N VAL A 8 -9.26 -7.71 0.86
CA VAL A 8 -9.00 -6.40 0.28
C VAL A 8 -9.22 -6.50 -1.22
N HIS A 9 -10.08 -5.64 -1.73
CA HIS A 9 -10.50 -5.64 -3.13
C HIS A 9 -10.25 -4.26 -3.73
N PRO A 10 -9.53 -4.15 -4.86
CA PRO A 10 -9.46 -2.88 -5.57
C PRO A 10 -10.80 -2.57 -6.22
N TYR A 11 -11.12 -1.29 -6.35
CA TYR A 11 -12.13 -0.81 -7.29
C TYR A 11 -11.51 0.28 -8.15
N HIS A 12 -11.94 0.37 -9.41
CA HIS A 12 -11.50 1.41 -10.31
C HIS A 12 -12.51 1.65 -11.43
N CYS A 13 -12.36 2.77 -12.14
CA CYS A 13 -13.14 3.02 -13.33
C CYS A 13 -12.74 2.04 -14.45
N HIS A 14 -13.73 1.59 -15.23
CA HIS A 14 -13.54 0.68 -16.36
C HIS A 14 -14.10 1.26 -17.67
N THR A 15 -14.14 2.59 -17.78
CA THR A 15 -14.46 3.31 -19.02
C THR A 15 -13.20 3.42 -19.88
N MET A 16 -13.33 3.28 -21.21
CA MET A 16 -12.21 3.40 -22.13
C MET A 16 -11.81 4.87 -22.34
N PRO A 17 -10.50 5.20 -22.40
CA PRO A 17 -9.35 4.32 -22.18
C PRO A 17 -9.06 4.12 -20.68
N ILE A 18 -9.04 2.85 -20.22
CA ILE A 18 -9.00 2.48 -18.78
C ILE A 18 -7.74 3.01 -18.10
N ASP A 19 -6.61 2.93 -18.80
CA ASP A 19 -5.30 3.35 -18.34
C ASP A 19 -5.31 4.84 -17.93
N GLU A 20 -5.91 5.70 -18.74
CA GLU A 20 -5.99 7.13 -18.40
C GLU A 20 -6.89 7.40 -17.19
N HIS A 21 -7.97 6.63 -17.03
CA HIS A 21 -8.89 6.82 -15.91
C HIS A 21 -8.21 6.44 -14.59
N ILE A 22 -7.50 5.31 -14.56
CA ILE A 22 -6.71 4.89 -13.40
C ILE A 22 -5.56 5.88 -13.15
N ALA A 23 -4.75 6.21 -14.15
CA ALA A 23 -3.61 7.14 -14.01
C ALA A 23 -4.03 8.55 -13.53
N ARG A 24 -5.31 8.92 -13.68
CA ARG A 24 -5.88 10.18 -13.19
C ARG A 24 -6.53 10.09 -11.81
N GLY A 25 -6.46 8.94 -11.14
CA GLY A 25 -6.92 8.79 -9.76
C GLY A 25 -8.27 8.09 -9.59
N LEU A 26 -8.87 7.52 -10.63
CA LEU A 26 -10.17 6.82 -10.50
C LEU A 26 -10.00 5.37 -10.04
N TYR A 27 -9.47 5.20 -8.83
CA TYR A 27 -9.28 3.93 -8.14
C TYR A 27 -9.50 4.08 -6.64
N GLY A 28 -9.57 2.96 -5.94
CA GLY A 28 -9.52 2.91 -4.49
C GLY A 28 -9.57 1.47 -3.98
N MET A 29 -9.75 1.35 -2.67
CA MET A 29 -9.67 0.08 -1.97
C MET A 29 -10.95 -0.18 -1.19
N PHE A 30 -11.47 -1.39 -1.33
CA PHE A 30 -12.65 -1.89 -0.63
C PHE A 30 -12.22 -3.01 0.32
N ILE A 31 -12.30 -2.75 1.61
CA ILE A 31 -11.96 -3.70 2.68
C ILE A 31 -13.25 -4.39 3.13
N VAL A 32 -13.21 -5.72 3.16
CA VAL A 32 -14.29 -6.57 3.68
C VAL A 32 -13.73 -7.36 4.86
N ASP A 33 -14.20 -7.05 6.07
CA ASP A 33 -13.83 -7.82 7.25
C ASP A 33 -14.53 -9.19 7.28
N PRO A 34 -13.86 -10.21 7.85
CA PRO A 34 -14.51 -11.50 8.08
C PRO A 34 -15.65 -11.37 9.10
N PRO A 35 -16.64 -12.28 9.07
CA PRO A 35 -17.63 -12.36 10.13
C PRO A 35 -16.96 -12.48 11.51
N GLY A 36 -17.27 -11.56 12.43
CA GLY A 36 -16.62 -11.48 13.74
C GLY A 36 -15.47 -10.46 13.84
N GLY A 37 -15.06 -9.88 12.71
CA GLY A 37 -14.01 -8.87 12.64
C GLY A 37 -12.60 -9.45 12.70
N ARG A 38 -11.61 -8.56 12.63
CA ARG A 38 -10.19 -8.90 12.75
C ARG A 38 -9.69 -8.60 14.16
N PRO A 39 -8.59 -9.23 14.63
CA PRO A 39 -7.92 -8.81 15.84
C PRO A 39 -7.61 -7.30 15.81
N PRO A 40 -7.80 -6.57 16.93
CA PRO A 40 -7.53 -5.14 16.99
C PRO A 40 -6.08 -4.82 16.61
N ALA A 41 -5.91 -3.82 15.75
CA ALA A 41 -4.61 -3.30 15.33
C ALA A 41 -4.73 -1.80 15.02
N HIS A 42 -3.61 -1.09 14.99
CA HIS A 42 -3.56 0.24 14.39
C HIS A 42 -3.58 0.09 12.87
N GLU A 43 -4.67 0.55 12.25
CA GLU A 43 -4.94 0.30 10.84
C GLU A 43 -4.57 1.48 9.94
N VAL A 44 -3.84 1.20 8.85
CA VAL A 44 -3.42 2.21 7.87
C VAL A 44 -3.67 1.72 6.45
N VAL A 45 -4.07 2.65 5.57
CA VAL A 45 -4.24 2.39 4.14
C VAL A 45 -3.09 3.04 3.37
N LEU A 46 -2.46 2.30 2.48
CA LEU A 46 -1.38 2.77 1.61
C LEU A 46 -1.66 2.34 0.17
N ILE A 47 -2.06 3.30 -0.66
CA ILE A 47 -2.24 3.10 -2.09
C ILE A 47 -1.07 3.74 -2.82
N LEU A 48 -0.27 2.93 -3.52
CA LEU A 48 0.79 3.43 -4.39
C LEU A 48 0.20 3.88 -5.72
N SER A 49 0.49 5.11 -6.10
CA SER A 49 0.00 5.74 -7.33
C SER A 49 1.16 6.24 -8.17
N GLY A 50 1.00 6.19 -9.49
CA GLY A 50 1.88 6.84 -10.45
C GLY A 50 1.17 8.01 -11.12
N TRP A 51 1.90 9.09 -11.40
CA TRP A 51 1.36 10.30 -12.02
C TRP A 51 2.08 10.63 -13.31
N ASP A 52 1.28 10.77 -14.37
CA ASP A 52 1.70 11.14 -15.73
C ASP A 52 1.16 12.54 -16.08
N PRO A 53 1.78 13.62 -15.56
CA PRO A 53 1.31 14.98 -15.81
C PRO A 53 1.51 15.42 -17.26
N ASP A 54 2.48 14.84 -17.98
CA ASP A 54 2.81 15.20 -19.36
C ASP A 54 2.11 14.31 -20.42
N ARG A 55 1.36 13.31 -19.97
CA ARG A 55 0.49 12.42 -20.76
C ARG A 55 1.26 11.59 -21.78
N ARG A 56 2.43 11.08 -21.38
CA ARG A 56 3.29 10.26 -22.23
C ARG A 56 3.15 8.76 -21.99
N ARG A 57 2.17 8.36 -21.18
CA ARG A 57 2.00 6.97 -20.69
C ARG A 57 3.24 6.50 -19.93
N HIS A 58 3.80 7.40 -19.14
CA HIS A 58 4.95 7.17 -18.28
C HIS A 58 4.78 7.96 -16.98
N ASN A 59 5.09 7.33 -15.84
CA ASN A 59 4.96 7.98 -14.55
C ASN A 59 6.20 8.86 -14.26
N GLU A 60 5.98 10.15 -14.08
CA GLU A 60 7.03 11.11 -13.67
C GLU A 60 7.14 11.23 -12.15
N LEU A 61 6.02 11.07 -11.44
CA LEU A 61 5.95 11.14 -9.98
C LEU A 61 5.21 9.93 -9.43
N TYR A 62 5.51 9.62 -8.17
CA TYR A 62 4.85 8.55 -7.43
C TYR A 62 4.45 9.04 -6.05
N SER A 63 3.41 8.43 -5.50
CA SER A 63 2.93 8.80 -4.17
C SER A 63 2.30 7.62 -3.47
N TRP A 64 2.40 7.63 -2.15
CA TRP A 64 1.45 6.94 -1.30
C TRP A 64 0.28 7.88 -1.01
N ASN A 65 -0.96 7.44 -1.25
CA ASN A 65 -2.20 8.16 -0.96
C ASN A 65 -2.34 9.56 -1.60
N GLY A 66 -1.84 9.74 -2.83
CA GLY A 66 -2.20 10.89 -3.66
C GLY A 66 -1.15 11.99 -3.82
N ILE A 67 -0.30 12.21 -2.81
CA ILE A 67 0.64 13.35 -2.80
C ILE A 67 2.09 12.86 -2.74
N ALA A 68 2.85 13.14 -3.79
CA ALA A 68 4.26 12.76 -3.88
C ALA A 68 5.09 13.39 -2.74
N GLY A 69 5.88 12.58 -2.05
CA GLY A 69 6.75 12.99 -0.94
C GLY A 69 6.02 13.38 0.36
N PHE A 70 4.69 13.16 0.44
CA PHE A 70 3.92 13.57 1.62
C PHE A 70 4.38 12.87 2.89
N TYR A 71 4.47 11.53 2.89
CA TYR A 71 4.86 10.77 4.07
C TYR A 71 6.36 10.78 4.36
N ASP A 72 7.19 11.26 3.44
CA ASP A 72 8.59 11.59 3.75
C ASP A 72 8.66 12.78 4.70
N LYS A 73 7.86 13.82 4.40
CA LYS A 73 7.78 15.05 5.20
C LYS A 73 6.88 14.93 6.43
N PHE A 74 5.81 14.15 6.34
CA PHE A 74 4.79 13.99 7.37
C PHE A 74 4.61 12.50 7.72
N PRO A 75 5.47 11.93 8.57
CA PRO A 75 5.42 10.52 8.95
C PRO A 75 4.07 10.09 9.53
N ILE A 76 3.65 8.86 9.22
CA ILE A 76 2.46 8.22 9.78
C ILE A 76 2.77 7.85 11.23
N LYS A 77 2.04 8.41 12.18
CA LYS A 77 2.22 8.13 13.61
C LYS A 77 1.49 6.85 13.97
N ILE A 78 2.21 5.87 14.53
CA ILE A 78 1.67 4.60 14.99
C ILE A 78 2.18 4.29 16.41
N PRO A 79 1.44 3.54 17.23
CA PRO A 79 1.89 3.17 18.57
C PRO A 79 3.09 2.21 18.53
N ALA A 80 4.13 2.50 19.31
CA ALA A 80 5.26 1.59 19.50
C ALA A 80 4.84 0.36 20.34
N GLY A 81 5.25 -0.84 19.91
CA GLY A 81 4.99 -2.10 20.61
C GLY A 81 3.56 -2.66 20.45
N GLU A 82 2.70 -2.02 19.65
CA GLU A 82 1.35 -2.48 19.37
C GLU A 82 1.20 -3.02 17.94
N PRO A 83 0.25 -3.95 17.69
CA PRO A 83 -0.01 -4.48 16.36
C PRO A 83 -0.43 -3.38 15.37
N VAL A 84 0.14 -3.43 14.17
CA VAL A 84 -0.16 -2.53 13.06
C VAL A 84 -0.60 -3.39 11.89
N ARG A 85 -1.67 -2.95 11.22
CA ARG A 85 -2.21 -3.59 10.02
C ARG A 85 -2.21 -2.57 8.88
N ALA A 86 -1.35 -2.79 7.89
CA ALA A 86 -1.28 -1.99 6.69
C ALA A 86 -2.00 -2.67 5.53
N TYR A 87 -3.00 -1.99 4.97
CA TYR A 87 -3.66 -2.38 3.73
C TYR A 87 -2.94 -1.72 2.57
N VAL A 88 -2.19 -2.51 1.80
CA VAL A 88 -1.31 -1.99 0.74
C VAL A 88 -1.85 -2.39 -0.63
N LEU A 89 -2.05 -1.42 -1.51
CA LEU A 89 -2.54 -1.59 -2.89
C LEU A 89 -1.58 -0.92 -3.86
N ASN A 90 -1.21 -1.61 -4.94
CA ASN A 90 -0.52 -1.02 -6.07
C ASN A 90 -1.51 -0.54 -7.15
N ALA A 91 -1.68 0.77 -7.29
CA ALA A 91 -2.50 1.40 -8.33
C ALA A 91 -1.64 2.11 -9.39
N THR A 92 -0.34 1.79 -9.53
CA THR A 92 0.48 2.35 -10.61
C THR A 92 0.05 1.78 -11.95
N GLU A 93 -0.33 2.65 -12.89
CA GLU A 93 -0.81 2.19 -14.20
C GLU A 93 0.33 1.69 -15.10
N TYR A 94 1.31 2.55 -15.39
CA TYR A 94 2.30 2.29 -16.44
C TYR A 94 3.52 1.44 -16.02
N ASP A 95 3.68 1.18 -14.72
CA ASP A 95 4.73 0.31 -14.21
C ASP A 95 4.17 -1.11 -13.99
N PRO A 96 4.76 -2.15 -14.62
CA PRO A 96 4.18 -3.49 -14.57
C PRO A 96 4.23 -4.11 -13.17
N VAL A 97 5.22 -3.71 -12.36
CA VAL A 97 5.50 -4.27 -11.04
C VAL A 97 6.05 -3.18 -10.13
N THR A 98 5.59 -3.17 -8.88
CA THR A 98 6.15 -2.36 -7.81
C THR A 98 6.38 -3.22 -6.56
N SER A 99 6.79 -2.60 -5.46
CA SER A 99 6.96 -3.30 -4.19
C SER A 99 6.64 -2.41 -3.00
N PHE A 100 6.52 -3.03 -1.83
CA PHE A 100 6.55 -2.37 -0.54
C PHE A 100 7.67 -3.00 0.28
N HIS A 101 8.57 -2.17 0.79
CA HIS A 101 9.65 -2.57 1.70
C HIS A 101 9.57 -1.73 2.98
N LEU A 102 9.77 -2.37 4.14
CA LEU A 102 9.83 -1.74 5.45
C LEU A 102 11.24 -1.88 6.04
N HIS A 103 11.83 -0.77 6.46
CA HIS A 103 13.14 -0.78 7.10
C HIS A 103 13.05 -1.33 8.52
N ALA A 104 14.06 -2.12 8.91
CA ALA A 104 14.28 -2.58 10.29
C ALA A 104 13.15 -3.41 10.92
N GLN A 105 12.22 -3.93 10.11
CA GLN A 105 11.18 -4.84 10.58
C GLN A 105 10.63 -5.73 9.45
N THR A 106 10.31 -6.98 9.76
CA THR A 106 9.54 -7.91 8.90
C THR A 106 8.05 -7.80 9.18
N PHE A 107 7.23 -8.28 8.24
CA PHE A 107 5.78 -8.31 8.36
C PHE A 107 5.23 -9.63 7.84
N GLU A 108 4.13 -10.03 8.44
CA GLU A 108 3.30 -11.15 7.99
C GLU A 108 2.47 -10.69 6.77
N VAL A 109 2.45 -11.51 5.72
CA VAL A 109 1.77 -11.17 4.46
C VAL A 109 0.53 -12.02 4.27
N TYR A 110 -0.61 -11.34 4.09
CA TYR A 110 -1.87 -11.94 3.67
C TYR A 110 -2.19 -11.46 2.25
N PRO A 111 -1.83 -12.23 1.20
CA PRO A 111 -2.15 -11.87 -0.18
C PRO A 111 -3.65 -11.64 -0.34
N ALA A 112 -4.04 -10.53 -0.97
CA ALA A 112 -5.43 -10.10 -1.07
C ALA A 112 -6.17 -9.88 0.28
N GLY A 113 -5.51 -10.04 1.43
CA GLY A 113 -6.18 -10.13 2.74
C GLY A 113 -7.11 -11.35 2.89
N ILE A 114 -6.95 -12.37 2.04
CA ILE A 114 -7.79 -13.58 2.02
C ILE A 114 -7.10 -14.66 2.84
N GLY A 115 -7.87 -15.28 3.74
CA GLY A 115 -7.38 -16.31 4.66
C GLY A 115 -7.20 -15.78 6.08
N ASP A 116 -7.12 -16.72 7.04
CA ASP A 116 -7.00 -16.42 8.46
C ASP A 116 -5.55 -16.47 8.96
N GLU A 117 -4.63 -17.01 8.16
CA GLU A 117 -3.21 -17.19 8.48
C GLU A 117 -2.34 -16.51 7.41
N PRO A 118 -1.15 -16.00 7.78
CA PRO A 118 -0.25 -15.37 6.82
C PRO A 118 0.33 -16.43 5.88
N ALA A 119 0.50 -16.05 4.62
CA ALA A 119 1.08 -16.94 3.61
C ALA A 119 2.60 -17.10 3.81
N TYR A 120 3.27 -16.03 4.27
CA TYR A 120 4.70 -15.96 4.53
C TYR A 120 5.04 -14.68 5.31
N GLU A 121 6.28 -14.59 5.80
CA GLU A 121 6.85 -13.42 6.47
C GLU A 121 8.05 -12.89 5.66
N THR A 122 8.18 -11.58 5.52
CA THR A 122 9.24 -10.91 4.74
C THR A 122 9.36 -9.44 5.15
N ASP A 123 10.40 -8.73 4.71
CA ASP A 123 10.51 -7.26 4.80
C ASP A 123 10.17 -6.56 3.48
N ILE A 124 9.91 -7.32 2.42
CA ILE A 124 9.58 -6.83 1.08
C ILE A 124 8.56 -7.75 0.39
N VAL A 125 7.54 -7.13 -0.22
CA VAL A 125 6.55 -7.80 -1.05
C VAL A 125 6.42 -7.09 -2.41
N THR A 126 6.27 -7.88 -3.47
CA THR A 126 6.13 -7.40 -4.86
C THR A 126 4.66 -7.40 -5.26
N PHE A 127 4.20 -6.36 -5.95
CA PHE A 127 2.82 -6.21 -6.42
C PHE A 127 2.76 -5.97 -7.93
N GLY A 128 1.89 -6.72 -8.61
CA GLY A 128 1.43 -6.35 -9.95
C GLY A 128 0.48 -5.16 -9.93
N GLN A 129 0.04 -4.71 -11.10
CA GLN A 129 -1.00 -3.67 -11.21
C GLN A 129 -2.30 -4.14 -10.55
N MET A 130 -2.88 -3.29 -9.70
CA MET A 130 -4.07 -3.57 -8.87
C MET A 130 -3.90 -4.72 -7.87
N ASP A 131 -2.69 -5.22 -7.68
CA ASP A 131 -2.42 -6.23 -6.65
C ASP A 131 -2.24 -5.58 -5.27
N ARG A 132 -2.52 -6.36 -4.23
CA ARG A 132 -2.70 -5.87 -2.87
C ARG A 132 -2.50 -6.96 -1.83
N ALA A 133 -2.15 -6.55 -0.62
CA ALA A 133 -2.07 -7.43 0.55
C ALA A 133 -2.42 -6.67 1.83
N ILE A 134 -2.78 -7.44 2.86
CA ILE A 134 -2.69 -6.97 4.24
C ILE A 134 -1.29 -7.36 4.74
N LEU A 135 -0.60 -6.40 5.35
CA LEU A 135 0.69 -6.58 6.02
C LEU A 135 0.49 -6.34 7.51
N GLU A 136 0.83 -7.31 8.35
CA GLU A 136 0.75 -7.18 9.80
C GLU A 136 2.15 -7.17 10.42
N PHE A 137 2.41 -6.20 11.31
CA PHE A 137 3.72 -6.05 11.97
C PHE A 137 3.58 -5.30 13.29
N THR A 138 4.66 -5.28 14.07
CA THR A 138 4.78 -4.46 15.28
C THR A 138 6.11 -3.71 15.22
N LEU A 139 6.12 -2.40 15.50
CA LEU A 139 7.37 -1.63 15.61
C LEU A 139 7.79 -1.58 17.08
N PRO A 140 8.84 -2.31 17.51
CA PRO A 140 9.10 -2.54 18.93
C PRO A 140 9.61 -1.29 19.65
N GLU A 141 10.38 -0.44 18.96
CA GLU A 141 11.05 0.70 19.55
C GLU A 141 10.47 2.02 19.03
N ARG A 142 10.53 3.06 19.88
CA ARG A 142 10.20 4.42 19.45
C ARG A 142 11.22 4.88 18.42
N GLY A 143 10.74 5.40 17.28
CA GLY A 143 11.64 5.79 16.21
C GLY A 143 10.96 6.02 14.87
N ARG A 144 11.79 6.20 13.84
CA ARG A 144 11.34 6.33 12.46
C ARG A 144 11.75 5.10 11.65
N TYR A 145 10.78 4.53 10.96
CA TYR A 145 10.93 3.34 10.12
C TYR A 145 10.51 3.71 8.70
N MET A 146 11.47 3.70 7.77
CA MET A 146 11.18 4.08 6.39
C MET A 146 10.39 2.96 5.71
N PHE A 147 9.43 3.34 4.89
CA PHE A 147 8.83 2.43 3.92
C PHE A 147 8.93 3.04 2.52
N HIS A 148 9.20 2.21 1.52
CA HIS A 148 9.25 2.64 0.13
C HIS A 148 9.16 1.44 -0.83
N PRO A 149 8.81 1.65 -2.11
CA PRO A 149 9.06 0.66 -3.14
C PRO A 149 10.57 0.45 -3.31
N HIS A 150 11.02 -0.80 -3.38
CA HIS A 150 12.44 -1.12 -3.53
C HIS A 150 12.94 -0.91 -4.99
N GLN A 151 12.07 -0.48 -5.89
CA GLN A 151 12.45 0.13 -7.15
C GLN A 151 12.91 1.56 -6.87
N HIS A 152 14.21 1.79 -6.77
CA HIS A 152 14.77 3.10 -6.37
C HIS A 152 14.31 4.26 -7.26
N SER A 153 14.07 4.02 -8.56
CA SER A 153 13.51 5.03 -9.48
C SER A 153 12.13 5.52 -9.04
N ILE A 154 11.30 4.64 -8.49
CA ILE A 154 9.96 4.93 -7.97
C ILE A 154 10.09 5.65 -6.62
N ALA A 155 10.90 5.11 -5.71
CA ALA A 155 11.11 5.69 -4.37
C ALA A 155 11.56 7.16 -4.44
N MET A 156 12.62 7.44 -5.21
CA MET A 156 13.21 8.78 -5.31
C MET A 156 12.27 9.81 -5.99
N ARG A 157 11.23 9.36 -6.70
CA ARG A 157 10.24 10.21 -7.38
C ARG A 157 8.99 10.48 -6.53
N GLY A 158 9.08 10.28 -5.20
CA GLY A 158 8.06 10.71 -4.23
C GLY A 158 7.38 9.58 -3.46
N ALA A 159 7.75 8.32 -3.69
CA ALA A 159 7.19 7.16 -2.99
C ALA A 159 7.99 6.72 -1.75
N MET A 160 8.75 7.62 -1.13
CA MET A 160 9.32 7.39 0.19
C MET A 160 8.35 7.86 1.26
N GLY A 161 8.27 7.12 2.37
CA GLY A 161 7.47 7.45 3.53
C GLY A 161 8.10 6.95 4.82
N TRP A 162 7.57 7.42 5.95
CA TRP A 162 8.01 6.96 7.28
C TRP A 162 6.83 6.62 8.16
N PHE A 163 6.97 5.54 8.92
CA PHE A 163 6.25 5.37 10.17
C PHE A 163 7.04 6.03 11.30
N SER A 164 6.34 6.74 12.16
CA SER A 164 6.86 7.29 13.42
C SER A 164 6.21 6.53 14.57
N ALA A 165 6.94 5.55 15.11
CA ALA A 165 6.52 4.80 16.29
C ALA A 165 6.62 5.69 17.53
N ILE A 166 5.48 6.00 18.16
CA ILE A 166 5.34 6.94 19.29
C ILE A 166 4.61 6.34 20.49
#